data_AF-A0ABD2M8Z0-F1
#
_entry.id   AF-A0ABD2M8Z0-F1
#
_cell.length_a   1.000
_cell.length_b   1.000
_cell.length_c   1.000
_cell.angle_alpha   90.00
_cell.angle_beta   90.00
_cell.angle_gamma   90.00
#
_symmetry.space_group_name_H-M   'P 1'
#
loop_
_entity.id
_entity.type
_entity.pdbx_description
1 polymer ?
#
loop_
_entity_poly.entity_id
_entity_poly.type
_entity_poly.pdbx_seq_one_letter_code
_entity_poly.pdbx_strand_id
1 'polypeptide(L)'
;MKTNGEGEGQFASMEWRKRRANGKECIGSIKCNGPMTNNNLVKQQQQQLLPSPSLIRRARFIRRRTTNVYCETLKQLKEQDAALISQILLIGLKPRSEASEFECSCSGSSSSSVIPSVEFACPSLSSNFLLFPPILFYPDFMKGTIQRREEREAFQVILTNEKGDRKFAFCFKFPRPQIHTGKRGSMLSADSGIDTLRSIAPFSVLVFVSHYPQEALFHGLAANFVEMLQNDKSKMTQMSLDLLRLRFTSRGGTKFANHWSRSNVSTVVEKVGVENAALIFLCLLSERRVIVTGANVRDVSTTVQTFVRLLAPLEWPHTLIPIVPDSQTELCFNPTPYICGILRYNLSKINELICPERFPKDELFNNDITLIDVDRGMIVPSISRCADRRIGLKAILQHSSSMGFPHSAVCEIVSALKSCLPVRDPEKADHKIEKKVMIWYAKLFGHYRKFGQNILSARNRKLFAHAHPCAETRHFLKWFVENGILQSFIFSQFRDDGITNTNPFINSCALLHRFHKILKKYAPPVDGNGNRRRTKSVIWRVFTR
;
A
#
# COMPACT_ATOMS: atom_id res chain seq x y z
N MET A 1 19.78 54.69 14.09
CA MET A 1 18.72 55.52 14.71
C MET A 1 17.79 56.00 13.61
N LYS A 2 16.51 55.60 13.69
CA LYS A 2 15.27 56.15 13.08
C LYS A 2 15.28 56.44 11.56
N THR A 3 14.73 55.58 10.70
CA THR A 3 13.31 55.37 10.30
C THR A 3 12.63 56.59 9.66
N ASN A 4 12.28 56.48 8.37
CA ASN A 4 11.27 57.27 7.63
C ASN A 4 10.68 56.43 6.48
N GLY A 5 9.39 56.64 6.18
CA GLY A 5 8.62 56.08 5.05
C GLY A 5 7.59 55.04 5.51
N GLU A 6 6.41 55.39 6.04
CA GLU A 6 5.22 56.06 5.46
C GLU A 6 4.48 55.31 4.34
N GLY A 7 3.17 55.14 4.60
CA GLY A 7 2.06 55.07 3.64
C GLY A 7 1.66 53.67 3.15
N GLU A 8 0.40 53.27 3.08
CA GLU A 8 -0.91 53.79 3.51
C GLU A 8 -1.94 52.71 3.11
N GLY A 9 -3.10 52.63 3.78
CA GLY A 9 -4.21 51.76 3.32
C GLY A 9 -5.19 51.32 4.40
N GLN A 10 -6.14 52.20 4.71
CA GLN A 10 -7.20 52.08 5.73
C GLN A 10 -8.24 50.96 5.47
N PHE A 11 -8.78 50.39 6.55
CA PHE A 11 -10.16 49.88 6.62
C PHE A 11 -10.80 50.31 7.96
N ALA A 12 -11.79 51.20 7.87
CA ALA A 12 -12.82 51.49 8.88
C ALA A 12 -13.84 50.31 8.94
N SER A 13 -14.81 50.15 9.84
CA SER A 13 -15.16 50.61 11.19
C SER A 13 -16.51 49.92 11.53
N MET A 14 -16.71 49.44 12.77
CA MET A 14 -17.96 49.28 13.58
C MET A 14 -19.19 48.58 12.95
N GLU A 15 -20.00 47.76 13.63
CA GLU A 15 -20.67 47.98 14.93
C GLU A 15 -21.02 46.65 15.61
N TRP A 16 -20.95 46.65 16.94
CA TRP A 16 -21.51 45.64 17.85
C TRP A 16 -22.71 46.23 18.58
N ARG A 17 -23.86 45.54 18.62
CA ARG A 17 -24.98 45.82 19.54
C ARG A 17 -25.34 44.60 20.38
N LYS A 18 -25.65 44.87 21.65
CA LYS A 18 -25.66 43.95 22.80
C LYS A 18 -27.04 44.00 23.48
N ARG A 19 -27.35 42.91 24.22
CA ARG A 19 -28.39 42.74 25.28
C ARG A 19 -29.77 42.29 24.79
N ARG A 20 -30.57 41.47 25.50
CA ARG A 20 -30.69 41.24 26.95
C ARG A 20 -31.45 39.91 27.21
N ALA A 21 -31.25 39.33 28.40
CA ALA A 21 -31.89 38.10 28.90
C ALA A 21 -33.35 38.30 29.35
N ASN A 22 -34.16 37.24 29.31
CA ASN A 22 -35.34 37.02 30.15
C ASN A 22 -35.59 35.51 30.29
N GLY A 23 -35.66 35.03 31.53
CA GLY A 23 -35.98 33.64 31.86
C GLY A 23 -37.49 33.35 31.86
N LYS A 24 -37.82 32.07 31.73
CA LYS A 24 -39.02 31.41 32.28
C LYS A 24 -38.82 29.89 32.21
N GLU A 25 -38.80 29.26 33.38
CA GLU A 25 -39.01 27.82 33.55
C GLU A 25 -40.45 27.48 33.14
N CYS A 26 -40.62 26.39 32.39
CA CYS A 26 -41.89 25.69 32.26
C CYS A 26 -41.62 24.18 32.35
N ILE A 27 -42.04 23.59 33.46
CA ILE A 27 -42.23 22.15 33.66
C ILE A 27 -43.40 21.71 32.75
N GLY A 28 -43.22 20.64 31.96
CA GLY A 28 -44.25 20.19 31.02
C GLY A 28 -44.07 18.75 30.52
N SER A 29 -44.71 17.81 31.23
CA SER A 29 -45.24 16.50 30.80
C SER A 29 -44.39 15.56 29.93
N ILE A 30 -43.99 14.43 30.51
CA ILE A 30 -43.63 13.21 29.79
C ILE A 30 -44.92 12.64 29.16
N LYS A 31 -45.06 12.75 27.83
CA LYS A 31 -46.03 11.95 27.07
C LYS A 31 -45.36 10.63 26.67
N CYS A 32 -45.82 9.53 27.24
CA CYS A 32 -45.52 8.18 26.78
C CYS A 32 -46.07 8.02 25.35
N ASN A 33 -45.18 7.88 24.37
CA ASN A 33 -45.59 7.48 23.02
C ASN A 33 -45.85 5.97 23.01
N GLY A 34 -47.07 5.59 22.61
CA GLY A 34 -47.47 4.21 22.34
C GLY A 34 -46.68 3.56 21.19
N PRO A 35 -46.91 2.27 20.92
CA PRO A 35 -46.02 1.45 20.10
C PRO A 35 -45.99 1.94 18.65
N MET A 36 -44.78 2.29 18.17
CA MET A 36 -44.55 2.69 16.79
C MET A 36 -44.82 1.52 15.84
N THR A 37 -45.65 1.78 14.83
CA THR A 37 -45.92 0.86 13.73
C THR A 37 -44.69 0.63 12.86
N ASN A 38 -44.56 -0.62 12.38
CA ASN A 38 -43.40 -1.22 11.68
C ASN A 38 -42.93 -0.46 10.40
N ASN A 39 -43.65 0.56 9.95
CA ASN A 39 -43.35 1.31 8.72
C ASN A 39 -42.32 2.45 8.90
N ASN A 40 -42.04 2.90 10.13
CA ASN A 40 -41.04 3.95 10.38
C ASN A 40 -39.61 3.42 10.52
N LEU A 41 -39.44 2.15 10.90
CA LEU A 41 -38.14 1.47 10.93
C LEU A 41 -37.53 1.30 9.53
N VAL A 42 -38.36 1.02 8.52
CA VAL A 42 -37.91 0.86 7.12
C VAL A 42 -37.50 2.19 6.49
N LYS A 43 -38.17 3.30 6.85
CA LYS A 43 -37.80 4.66 6.38
C LYS A 43 -36.54 5.19 7.06
N GLN A 44 -36.33 4.91 8.35
CA GLN A 44 -35.07 5.25 9.04
C GLN A 44 -33.88 4.40 8.54
N GLN A 45 -34.08 3.13 8.19
CA GLN A 45 -33.04 2.31 7.55
C GLN A 45 -32.74 2.75 6.10
N GLN A 46 -33.71 3.31 5.37
CA GLN A 46 -33.48 3.81 4.00
C GLN A 46 -32.75 5.15 3.93
N GLN A 47 -32.86 6.02 4.95
CA GLN A 47 -32.07 7.26 5.00
C GLN A 47 -30.57 7.04 5.26
N GLN A 48 -30.17 5.87 5.76
CA GLN A 48 -28.76 5.49 5.95
C GLN A 48 -28.08 4.91 4.69
N LEU A 49 -28.81 4.72 3.58
CA LEU A 49 -28.29 4.08 2.36
C LEU A 49 -27.73 5.06 1.31
N LEU A 50 -27.85 6.38 1.53
CA LEU A 50 -27.17 7.37 0.70
C LEU A 50 -25.71 7.50 1.16
N PRO A 51 -24.70 7.43 0.25
CA PRO A 51 -23.35 7.82 0.59
C PRO A 51 -23.43 9.27 1.04
N SER A 52 -22.88 9.57 2.22
CA SER A 52 -22.88 10.93 2.72
C SER A 52 -22.22 11.85 1.67
N PRO A 53 -22.71 13.09 1.49
CA PRO A 53 -22.01 14.07 0.67
C PRO A 53 -20.52 14.22 1.04
N SER A 54 -20.14 13.87 2.28
CA SER A 54 -18.75 13.83 2.72
C SER A 54 -17.89 12.78 2.01
N LEU A 55 -18.38 11.57 1.69
CA LEU A 55 -17.59 10.55 0.99
C LEU A 55 -17.23 10.97 -0.44
N ILE A 56 -18.21 11.50 -1.18
CA ILE A 56 -17.98 12.03 -2.54
C ILE A 56 -17.03 13.24 -2.50
N ARG A 57 -17.23 14.17 -1.55
CA ARG A 57 -16.35 15.33 -1.36
C ARG A 57 -14.92 14.87 -1.04
N ARG A 58 -14.75 13.87 -0.17
CA ARG A 58 -13.47 13.28 0.19
C ARG A 58 -12.76 12.67 -1.01
N ALA A 59 -13.42 11.81 -1.79
CA ALA A 59 -12.81 11.22 -2.99
C ALA A 59 -12.35 12.30 -3.98
N ARG A 60 -13.18 13.33 -4.22
CA ARG A 60 -12.81 14.47 -5.06
C ARG A 60 -11.65 15.27 -4.50
N PHE A 61 -11.59 15.45 -3.18
CA PHE A 61 -10.52 16.17 -2.51
C PHE A 61 -9.19 15.42 -2.59
N ILE A 62 -9.19 14.13 -2.27
CA ILE A 62 -8.04 13.23 -2.45
C ILE A 62 -7.54 13.34 -3.88
N ARG A 63 -8.44 13.17 -4.86
CA ARG A 63 -8.12 13.31 -6.28
C ARG A 63 -7.47 14.66 -6.59
N ARG A 64 -8.06 15.78 -6.19
CA ARG A 64 -7.47 17.12 -6.44
C ARG A 64 -6.04 17.24 -5.88
N ARG A 65 -5.75 16.62 -4.74
CA ARG A 65 -4.40 16.61 -4.15
C ARG A 65 -3.42 15.64 -4.84
N THR A 66 -3.91 14.56 -5.45
CA THR A 66 -3.06 13.50 -6.02
C THR A 66 -2.96 13.52 -7.56
N THR A 67 -3.82 14.28 -8.26
CA THR A 67 -4.04 14.11 -9.73
C THR A 67 -3.28 15.11 -10.62
N ASN A 68 -2.59 16.12 -10.08
CA ASN A 68 -1.82 17.04 -10.95
C ASN A 68 -0.49 16.48 -11.45
N VAL A 69 0.02 15.38 -10.89
CA VAL A 69 1.33 14.80 -11.27
C VAL A 69 1.18 13.52 -12.12
N TYR A 70 0.13 12.72 -11.89
CA TYR A 70 0.01 11.37 -12.49
C TYR A 70 -0.40 11.37 -13.97
N CYS A 71 -1.13 12.38 -14.43
CA CYS A 71 -1.67 12.44 -15.80
C CYS A 71 -0.64 12.85 -16.87
N GLU A 72 0.42 13.58 -16.49
CA GLU A 72 1.49 13.97 -17.41
C GLU A 72 2.57 12.89 -17.53
N THR A 73 2.87 12.16 -16.45
CA THR A 73 3.82 11.05 -16.43
C THR A 73 3.49 9.96 -17.44
N LEU A 74 2.20 9.67 -17.64
CA LEU A 74 1.75 8.63 -18.55
C LEU A 74 2.02 8.96 -20.03
N LYS A 75 2.36 10.20 -20.40
CA LYS A 75 2.68 10.60 -21.78
C LYS A 75 4.10 10.24 -22.22
N GLN A 76 4.99 9.81 -21.32
CA GLN A 76 6.39 9.52 -21.66
C GLN A 76 6.85 8.20 -21.09
N LEU A 77 6.46 7.10 -21.72
CA LEU A 77 7.17 5.83 -21.58
C LEU A 77 7.49 5.30 -22.97
N LYS A 78 8.71 5.63 -23.41
CA LYS A 78 9.35 4.97 -24.56
C LYS A 78 9.80 3.57 -24.15
N GLU A 79 9.68 2.69 -25.12
CA GLU A 79 10.45 1.47 -25.26
C GLU A 79 11.91 1.71 -24.88
N GLN A 80 12.44 0.93 -23.94
CA GLN A 80 13.86 0.69 -23.88
C GLN A 80 14.10 -0.79 -23.58
N ASP A 81 15.12 -1.32 -24.23
CA ASP A 81 15.78 -2.60 -23.99
C ASP A 81 16.40 -2.62 -22.57
N ALA A 82 15.52 -2.56 -21.57
CA ALA A 82 15.89 -2.25 -20.20
C ALA A 82 16.53 -3.46 -19.52
N ALA A 83 17.73 -3.26 -18.97
CA ALA A 83 18.41 -4.25 -18.16
C ALA A 83 17.50 -4.80 -17.05
N LEU A 84 17.59 -6.10 -16.79
CA LEU A 84 16.79 -6.76 -15.74
C LEU A 84 17.10 -6.18 -14.37
N ILE A 85 18.37 -5.86 -14.12
CA ILE A 85 18.87 -5.17 -12.93
C ILE A 85 19.54 -3.89 -13.42
N SER A 86 19.18 -2.75 -12.83
CA SER A 86 19.80 -1.46 -13.16
C SER A 86 20.94 -1.10 -12.22
N GLN A 87 20.92 -1.62 -10.99
CA GLN A 87 21.94 -1.32 -9.98
C GLN A 87 22.03 -2.45 -8.96
N ILE A 88 23.25 -2.76 -8.53
CA ILE A 88 23.56 -3.70 -7.45
C ILE A 88 24.32 -2.92 -6.37
N LEU A 89 23.89 -3.01 -5.12
CA LEU A 89 24.55 -2.38 -3.97
C LEU A 89 24.83 -3.42 -2.90
N LEU A 90 25.95 -3.27 -2.18
CA LEU A 90 26.19 -3.92 -0.91
C LEU A 90 26.25 -2.85 0.17
N ILE A 91 25.34 -2.93 1.14
CA ILE A 91 25.24 -2.00 2.25
C ILE A 91 25.79 -2.66 3.51
N GLY A 92 26.70 -1.96 4.18
CA GLY A 92 27.27 -2.32 5.47
C GLY A 92 27.00 -1.27 6.53
N LEU A 93 27.33 -1.58 7.79
CA LEU A 93 27.37 -0.58 8.85
C LEU A 93 28.82 -0.13 9.05
N LYS A 94 29.03 1.17 9.15
CA LYS A 94 30.33 1.80 9.42
C LYS A 94 30.20 2.75 10.61
N PRO A 95 31.29 3.07 11.34
CA PRO A 95 31.28 4.10 12.36
C PRO A 95 30.84 5.43 11.77
N ARG A 96 30.05 6.20 12.50
CA ARG A 96 29.64 7.53 12.06
C ARG A 96 30.84 8.45 11.79
N SER A 97 31.96 8.25 12.47
CA SER A 97 33.22 8.98 12.26
C SER A 97 33.90 8.70 10.91
N GLU A 98 33.61 7.55 10.29
CA GLU A 98 34.22 7.12 9.03
C GLU A 98 33.27 7.31 7.83
N ALA A 99 32.04 7.73 8.08
CA ALA A 99 31.03 7.87 7.05
C ALA A 99 31.14 9.21 6.33
N SER A 100 30.71 9.24 5.07
CA SER A 100 30.67 10.48 4.28
C SER A 100 29.67 11.48 4.87
N GLU A 101 29.85 12.76 4.55
CA GLU A 101 28.91 13.83 4.95
C GLU A 101 27.49 13.55 4.42
N PHE A 102 27.38 13.02 3.19
CA PHE A 102 26.12 12.57 2.61
C PHE A 102 25.46 11.46 3.44
N GLU A 103 26.19 10.40 3.80
CA GLU A 103 25.64 9.30 4.61
C GLU A 103 25.24 9.77 6.01
N CYS A 104 26.04 10.66 6.61
CA CYS A 104 25.73 11.29 7.89
C CYS A 104 24.44 12.11 7.83
N SER A 105 24.28 12.98 6.82
CA SER A 105 23.06 13.77 6.63
C SER A 105 21.81 12.91 6.41
N CYS A 106 21.95 11.77 5.71
CA CYS A 106 20.87 10.82 5.46
C CYS A 106 20.40 10.06 6.71
N SER A 107 21.26 9.92 7.71
CA SER A 107 20.93 9.21 8.97
C SER A 107 20.13 10.06 9.97
N GLY A 108 19.94 11.35 9.69
CA GLY A 108 19.27 12.29 10.59
C GLY A 108 20.03 12.51 11.90
N SER A 109 19.33 13.02 12.92
CA SER A 109 19.84 13.24 14.29
C SER A 109 19.97 11.95 15.11
N SER A 110 20.00 10.77 14.47
CA SER A 110 20.14 9.50 15.19
C SER A 110 21.43 9.50 16.02
N SER A 111 21.32 9.24 17.32
CA SER A 111 22.47 9.09 18.23
C SER A 111 23.24 7.77 18.02
N SER A 112 22.99 7.07 16.92
CA SER A 112 23.65 5.80 16.59
C SER A 112 25.11 6.03 16.28
N SER A 113 25.98 5.26 16.92
CA SER A 113 27.43 5.24 16.67
C SER A 113 27.79 4.65 15.31
N VAL A 114 26.88 3.88 14.71
CA VAL A 114 27.03 3.30 13.38
C VAL A 114 25.92 3.72 12.43
N ILE A 115 26.26 3.87 11.16
CA ILE A 115 25.31 4.21 10.10
C ILE A 115 25.44 3.28 8.89
N PRO A 116 24.35 3.06 8.14
CA PRO A 116 24.40 2.32 6.89
C PRO A 116 25.18 3.09 5.83
N SER A 117 26.07 2.39 5.13
CA SER A 117 26.95 2.96 4.12
C SER A 117 27.15 1.98 2.95
N VAL A 118 27.44 2.52 1.77
CA VAL A 118 27.71 1.69 0.58
C VAL A 118 29.12 1.11 0.67
N GLU A 119 29.25 -0.22 0.61
CA GLU A 119 30.52 -0.95 0.55
C GLU A 119 30.91 -1.33 -0.87
N PHE A 120 29.90 -1.59 -1.71
CA PHE A 120 30.08 -1.91 -3.12
C PHE A 120 28.88 -1.39 -3.93
N ALA A 121 29.16 -0.94 -5.14
CA ALA A 121 28.14 -0.54 -6.10
C ALA A 121 28.54 -0.99 -7.51
N CYS A 122 27.57 -1.52 -8.26
CA CYS A 122 27.71 -1.86 -9.67
C CYS A 122 26.47 -1.39 -10.45
N PRO A 123 26.60 -0.50 -11.45
CA PRO A 123 27.82 0.21 -11.87
C PRO A 123 28.45 1.05 -10.75
N SER A 124 29.74 1.42 -10.90
CA SER A 124 30.42 2.28 -9.93
C SER A 124 29.71 3.63 -9.83
N LEU A 125 29.67 4.18 -8.62
CA LEU A 125 29.02 5.47 -8.36
C LEU A 125 29.87 6.58 -8.98
N SER A 126 29.39 7.20 -10.06
CA SER A 126 29.91 8.48 -10.53
C SER A 126 29.09 9.64 -9.94
N SER A 127 29.67 10.84 -9.91
CA SER A 127 29.08 12.08 -9.37
C SER A 127 27.70 12.46 -9.95
N ASN A 128 27.28 11.85 -11.06
CA ASN A 128 26.02 12.17 -11.75
C ASN A 128 24.87 11.19 -11.47
N PHE A 129 25.07 10.10 -10.71
CA PHE A 129 23.98 9.20 -10.33
C PHE A 129 23.34 9.63 -9.03
N LEU A 130 22.01 9.84 -9.04
CA LEU A 130 21.19 10.02 -7.84
C LEU A 130 21.34 8.76 -6.97
N LEU A 131 22.18 8.85 -5.94
CA LEU A 131 22.35 7.78 -4.96
C LEU A 131 21.17 7.80 -3.99
N PHE A 132 20.44 6.70 -3.91
CA PHE A 132 19.45 6.52 -2.85
C PHE A 132 20.16 6.40 -1.49
N PRO A 133 19.69 7.10 -0.45
CA PRO A 133 20.26 6.99 0.89
C PRO A 133 20.38 5.52 1.36
N PRO A 134 21.55 5.04 1.80
CA PRO A 134 21.76 3.65 2.22
C PRO A 134 20.79 3.18 3.33
N ILE A 135 20.33 4.11 4.16
CA ILE A 135 19.35 3.89 5.22
C ILE A 135 18.02 3.32 4.72
N LEU A 136 17.63 3.62 3.47
CA LEU A 136 16.43 3.06 2.85
C LEU A 136 16.51 1.54 2.72
N PHE A 137 17.72 1.00 2.52
CA PHE A 137 17.97 -0.42 2.29
C PHE A 137 18.36 -1.17 3.56
N TYR A 138 18.60 -0.45 4.66
CA TYR A 138 18.88 -1.04 5.97
C TYR A 138 17.96 -0.41 7.03
N PRO A 139 16.63 -0.61 6.94
CA PRO A 139 15.64 0.17 7.67
C PRO A 139 15.64 -0.07 9.19
N ASP A 140 16.17 -1.21 9.66
CA ASP A 140 16.20 -1.64 11.06
C ASP A 140 17.57 -1.51 11.73
N PHE A 141 18.50 -0.74 11.14
CA PHE A 141 19.88 -0.65 11.64
C PHE A 141 20.00 -0.10 13.07
N MET A 142 19.00 0.65 13.56
CA MET A 142 18.98 1.17 14.93
C MET A 142 18.53 0.13 15.96
N LYS A 143 18.03 -1.02 15.52
CA LYS A 143 17.64 -2.11 16.42
C LYS A 143 18.90 -2.74 17.01
N GLY A 144 19.09 -2.60 18.33
CA GLY A 144 20.09 -3.36 19.07
C GLY A 144 20.00 -4.84 18.68
N THR A 145 21.11 -5.42 18.23
CA THR A 145 21.22 -6.69 17.50
C THR A 145 20.80 -7.90 18.34
N ILE A 146 19.49 -8.06 18.53
CA ILE A 146 18.85 -9.30 18.96
C ILE A 146 18.09 -9.89 17.76
N GLN A 147 18.73 -9.90 16.59
CA GLN A 147 18.37 -10.84 15.53
C GLN A 147 19.20 -12.10 15.77
N ARG A 148 18.59 -13.28 15.67
CA ARG A 148 19.34 -14.55 15.76
C ARG A 148 20.47 -14.48 14.73
N ARG A 149 21.71 -14.76 15.16
CA ARG A 149 22.96 -14.57 14.39
C ARG A 149 22.99 -15.26 13.01
N GLU A 150 22.01 -16.10 12.71
CA GLU A 150 21.93 -16.95 11.51
C GLU A 150 20.80 -16.55 10.54
N GLU A 151 19.94 -15.59 10.89
CA GLU A 151 18.76 -15.28 10.07
C GLU A 151 19.14 -14.48 8.82
N ARG A 152 19.00 -15.12 7.65
CA ARG A 152 18.93 -14.44 6.35
C ARG A 152 17.53 -13.87 6.17
N GLU A 153 17.42 -12.57 5.88
CA GLU A 153 16.16 -11.85 5.73
C GLU A 153 16.04 -11.28 4.31
N ALA A 154 14.92 -11.50 3.63
CA ALA A 154 14.66 -10.98 2.29
C ALA A 154 13.44 -10.07 2.36
N PHE A 155 13.55 -8.86 1.81
CA PHE A 155 12.51 -7.85 1.85
C PHE A 155 12.62 -6.90 0.65
N GLN A 156 11.56 -6.14 0.41
CA GLN A 156 11.48 -5.25 -0.74
C GLN A 156 11.28 -3.79 -0.31
N VAL A 157 12.02 -2.89 -0.93
CA VAL A 157 11.86 -1.43 -0.83
C VAL A 157 11.35 -0.92 -2.17
N ILE A 158 10.44 0.05 -2.15
CA ILE A 158 9.92 0.70 -3.36
C ILE A 158 10.43 2.13 -3.40
N LEU A 159 11.09 2.46 -4.50
CA LEU A 159 11.66 3.77 -4.78
C LEU A 159 10.74 4.46 -5.78
N THR A 160 10.12 5.57 -5.36
CA THR A 160 9.20 6.33 -6.21
C THR A 160 9.85 7.64 -6.60
N ASN A 161 9.91 7.95 -7.90
CA ASN A 161 10.44 9.22 -8.38
C ASN A 161 9.38 10.34 -8.33
N GLU A 162 9.77 11.55 -8.69
CA GLU A 162 8.91 12.73 -8.76
C GLU A 162 7.73 12.58 -9.73
N LYS A 163 7.84 11.67 -10.71
CA LYS A 163 6.80 11.36 -11.68
C LYS A 163 5.79 10.31 -11.18
N GLY A 164 6.10 9.63 -10.07
CA GLY A 164 5.30 8.51 -9.55
C GLY A 164 5.68 7.13 -10.11
N ASP A 165 6.75 7.05 -10.92
CA ASP A 165 7.29 5.78 -11.40
C ASP A 165 7.98 5.04 -10.26
N ARG A 166 7.79 3.72 -10.23
CA ARG A 166 8.32 2.84 -9.19
C ARG A 166 9.49 2.01 -9.70
N LYS A 167 10.60 2.04 -8.97
CA LYS A 167 11.65 1.01 -9.01
C LYS A 167 11.57 0.16 -7.76
N PHE A 168 11.99 -1.09 -7.90
CA PHE A 168 11.92 -2.10 -6.86
C PHE A 168 13.34 -2.46 -6.44
N ALA A 169 13.64 -2.25 -5.17
CA ALA A 169 14.89 -2.63 -4.56
C ALA A 169 14.67 -3.91 -3.74
N PHE A 170 15.20 -5.03 -4.24
CA PHE A 170 15.13 -6.34 -3.62
C PHE A 170 16.33 -6.50 -2.69
N CYS A 171 16.06 -6.49 -1.39
CA CYS A 171 17.06 -6.45 -0.35
C CYS A 171 17.19 -7.84 0.28
N PHE A 172 18.43 -8.30 0.45
CA PHE A 172 18.76 -9.56 1.09
C PHE A 172 19.80 -9.32 2.19
N LYS A 173 19.36 -9.37 3.44
CA LYS A 173 20.17 -9.22 4.65
C LYS A 173 20.77 -10.57 5.04
N PHE A 174 22.07 -10.61 5.29
CA PHE A 174 22.80 -11.85 5.58
C PHE A 174 23.96 -11.61 6.56
N PRO A 175 24.32 -12.61 7.37
CA PRO A 175 25.41 -12.49 8.33
C PRO A 175 26.77 -12.43 7.61
N ARG A 176 27.69 -11.64 8.16
CA ARG A 176 29.08 -11.62 7.72
C ARG A 176 29.82 -12.84 8.29
N PRO A 177 30.66 -13.53 7.51
CA PRO A 177 31.51 -14.58 8.06
C PRO A 177 32.44 -13.97 9.12
N GLN A 178 32.41 -14.51 10.33
CA GLN A 178 33.36 -14.14 11.38
C GLN A 178 34.74 -14.67 10.96
N ILE A 179 35.74 -13.79 10.91
CA ILE A 179 37.13 -14.22 10.87
C ILE A 179 37.44 -14.73 12.27
N HIS A 180 37.38 -16.04 12.48
CA HIS A 180 37.99 -16.66 13.65
C HIS A 180 39.49 -16.45 13.54
N THR A 181 40.01 -15.37 14.12
CA THR A 181 41.42 -15.33 14.47
C THR A 181 41.60 -16.42 15.54
N GLY A 182 42.35 -17.48 15.20
CA GLY A 182 42.55 -18.65 16.03
C GLY A 182 43.38 -18.38 17.29
N LYS A 183 42.88 -17.56 18.21
CA LYS A 183 43.43 -17.41 19.55
C LYS A 183 42.33 -17.65 20.58
N ARG A 184 42.32 -18.88 21.12
CA ARG A 184 41.71 -19.17 22.42
C ARG A 184 42.36 -18.23 23.44
N GLY A 185 41.52 -17.42 24.09
CA GLY A 185 41.74 -16.80 25.39
C GLY A 185 43.12 -16.18 25.66
N SER A 186 43.24 -14.88 25.42
CA SER A 186 44.01 -14.02 26.32
C SER A 186 43.34 -12.65 26.37
N MET A 187 42.90 -12.26 27.57
CA MET A 187 42.50 -10.88 27.88
C MET A 187 43.71 -9.97 27.64
N LEU A 188 43.81 -9.27 26.50
CA LEU A 188 44.69 -8.11 26.40
C LEU A 188 44.19 -7.05 25.40
N SER A 189 44.12 -5.83 25.94
CA SER A 189 44.24 -4.49 25.34
C SER A 189 43.34 -4.06 24.18
N ALA A 190 42.50 -3.07 24.51
CA ALA A 190 41.60 -2.32 23.65
C ALA A 190 42.29 -1.31 22.71
N ASP A 191 43.32 -1.73 21.97
CA ASP A 191 44.10 -0.82 21.09
C ASP A 191 44.20 -1.29 19.63
N SER A 192 43.11 -1.84 19.08
CA SER A 192 42.90 -1.73 17.63
C SER A 192 41.41 -1.62 17.32
N GLY A 193 40.98 -0.42 16.87
CA GLY A 193 39.57 -0.15 16.53
C GLY A 193 38.98 -1.05 15.44
N ILE A 194 39.82 -1.85 14.78
CA ILE A 194 39.44 -2.78 13.70
C ILE A 194 38.74 -4.04 14.24
N ASP A 195 39.09 -4.54 15.42
CA ASP A 195 38.46 -5.75 15.99
C ASP A 195 37.13 -5.45 16.70
N THR A 196 36.96 -4.24 17.24
CA THR A 196 35.67 -3.75 17.78
C THR A 196 34.63 -3.64 16.66
N LEU A 197 35.04 -3.24 15.45
CA LEU A 197 34.13 -3.11 14.29
C LEU A 197 33.51 -4.43 13.83
N ARG A 198 34.28 -5.52 13.86
CA ARG A 198 33.80 -6.86 13.54
C ARG A 198 32.80 -7.40 14.56
N SER A 199 32.80 -6.87 15.80
CA SER A 199 31.80 -7.20 16.81
C SER A 199 30.54 -6.32 16.73
N ILE A 200 30.60 -5.15 16.08
CA ILE A 200 29.52 -4.16 16.06
C ILE A 200 28.50 -4.40 14.92
N ALA A 201 28.91 -4.97 13.77
CA ALA A 201 28.05 -5.09 12.59
C ALA A 201 27.94 -6.52 12.03
N PRO A 202 27.06 -7.39 12.58
CA PRO A 202 26.98 -8.78 12.16
C PRO A 202 26.38 -9.02 10.77
N PHE A 203 25.73 -8.04 10.14
CA PHE A 203 24.98 -8.24 8.89
C PHE A 203 25.31 -7.22 7.80
N SER A 204 25.26 -7.66 6.55
CA SER A 204 25.23 -6.82 5.33
C SER A 204 23.89 -6.96 4.61
N VAL A 205 23.54 -6.00 3.77
CA VAL A 205 22.38 -6.07 2.88
C VAL A 205 22.82 -5.98 1.42
N LEU A 206 22.57 -7.03 0.64
CA LEU A 206 22.67 -7.00 -0.82
C LEU A 206 21.38 -6.40 -1.39
N VAL A 207 21.49 -5.48 -2.34
CA VAL A 207 20.34 -4.80 -2.97
C VAL A 207 20.42 -4.95 -4.48
N PHE A 208 19.35 -5.47 -5.08
CA PHE A 208 19.14 -5.43 -6.53
C PHE A 208 18.03 -4.43 -6.87
N VAL A 209 18.36 -3.40 -7.65
CA VAL A 209 17.38 -2.42 -8.14
C VAL A 209 16.91 -2.84 -9.53
N SER A 210 15.59 -2.92 -9.71
CA SER A 210 14.97 -3.31 -10.96
C SER A 210 13.69 -2.53 -11.24
N HIS A 211 13.33 -2.40 -12.52
CA HIS A 211 12.02 -1.91 -12.94
C HIS A 211 10.94 -2.99 -12.87
N TYR A 212 11.34 -4.26 -12.66
CA TYR A 212 10.45 -5.41 -12.71
C TYR A 212 10.00 -5.83 -11.30
N PRO A 213 8.69 -5.85 -11.01
CA PRO A 213 8.15 -6.27 -9.70
C PRO A 213 8.10 -7.80 -9.54
N GLN A 214 9.26 -8.47 -9.58
CA GLN A 214 9.38 -9.95 -9.55
C GLN A 214 10.12 -10.45 -8.30
N GLU A 215 9.49 -10.31 -7.15
CA GLU A 215 10.08 -10.61 -5.83
C GLU A 215 10.71 -12.00 -5.73
N ALA A 216 9.99 -13.06 -6.11
CA ALA A 216 10.49 -14.43 -6.01
C ALA A 216 11.76 -14.66 -6.85
N LEU A 217 11.82 -14.08 -8.06
CA LEU A 217 12.98 -14.17 -8.94
C LEU A 217 14.19 -13.47 -8.31
N PHE A 218 14.03 -12.20 -7.92
CA PHE A 218 15.16 -11.41 -7.42
C PHE A 218 15.62 -11.85 -6.04
N HIS A 219 14.73 -12.32 -5.16
CA HIS A 219 15.14 -12.91 -3.88
C HIS A 219 15.89 -14.22 -4.08
N GLY A 220 15.49 -15.05 -5.05
CA GLY A 220 16.23 -16.26 -5.42
C GLY A 220 17.62 -15.95 -5.99
N LEU A 221 17.71 -14.99 -6.91
CA LEU A 221 18.98 -14.50 -7.44
C LEU A 221 19.88 -13.94 -6.34
N ALA A 222 19.32 -13.16 -5.41
CA ALA A 222 20.07 -12.57 -4.31
C ALA A 222 20.59 -13.64 -3.35
N ALA A 223 19.80 -14.66 -3.02
CA ALA A 223 20.22 -15.77 -2.19
C ALA A 223 21.42 -16.51 -2.81
N ASN A 224 21.34 -16.86 -4.09
CA ASN A 224 22.42 -17.52 -4.82
C ASN A 224 23.67 -16.63 -4.91
N PHE A 225 23.49 -15.33 -5.17
CA PHE A 225 24.59 -14.37 -5.22
C PHE A 225 25.32 -14.28 -3.88
N VAL A 226 24.59 -14.20 -2.77
CA VAL A 226 25.17 -14.15 -1.43
C VAL A 226 25.90 -15.44 -1.09
N GLU A 227 25.37 -16.59 -1.46
CA GLU A 227 26.04 -17.89 -1.28
C GLU A 227 27.38 -17.93 -2.03
N MET A 228 27.39 -17.52 -3.29
CA MET A 228 28.63 -17.42 -4.08
C MET A 228 29.61 -16.40 -3.50
N LEU A 229 29.11 -15.24 -3.06
CA LEU A 229 29.92 -14.18 -2.44
C LEU A 229 30.57 -14.63 -1.13
N GLN A 230 29.85 -15.41 -0.30
CA GLN A 230 30.38 -15.96 0.94
C GLN A 230 31.48 -16.99 0.69
N ASN A 231 31.42 -17.72 -0.44
CA ASN A 231 32.45 -18.68 -0.84
C ASN A 231 33.69 -18.00 -1.44
N ASP A 232 33.50 -16.98 -2.28
CA ASP A 232 34.59 -16.33 -3.01
C ASP A 232 34.27 -14.86 -3.33
N LYS A 233 34.81 -13.95 -2.50
CA LYS A 233 34.60 -12.51 -2.67
C LYS A 233 35.25 -11.93 -3.93
N SER A 234 36.27 -12.57 -4.48
CA SER A 234 36.99 -12.05 -5.65
C SER A 234 36.11 -11.98 -6.91
N LYS A 235 35.07 -12.83 -6.97
CA LYS A 235 34.14 -12.91 -8.10
C LYS A 235 33.04 -11.84 -8.09
N MET A 236 32.92 -11.05 -7.02
CA MET A 236 31.80 -10.11 -6.83
C MET A 236 31.59 -9.17 -8.01
N THR A 237 32.66 -8.56 -8.52
CA THR A 237 32.58 -7.61 -9.64
C THR A 237 32.11 -8.30 -10.93
N GLN A 238 32.70 -9.45 -11.26
CA GLN A 238 32.37 -10.19 -12.48
C GLN A 238 30.91 -10.68 -12.44
N MET A 239 30.48 -11.29 -11.33
CA MET A 239 29.09 -11.72 -11.15
C MET A 239 28.10 -10.56 -11.29
N SER A 240 28.44 -9.39 -10.75
CA SER A 240 27.61 -8.20 -10.84
C SER A 240 27.46 -7.71 -12.28
N LEU A 241 28.55 -7.68 -13.05
CA LEU A 241 28.53 -7.29 -14.47
C LEU A 241 27.69 -8.26 -15.31
N ASP A 242 27.80 -9.56 -15.05
CA ASP A 242 27.02 -10.57 -15.78
C ASP A 242 25.52 -10.46 -15.48
N LEU A 243 25.14 -10.18 -14.23
CA LEU A 243 23.75 -9.91 -13.87
C LEU A 243 23.18 -8.64 -14.54
N LEU A 244 23.98 -7.58 -14.67
CA LEU A 244 23.56 -6.34 -15.36
C LEU A 244 23.38 -6.53 -16.88
N ARG A 245 24.02 -7.54 -17.48
CA ARG A 245 23.84 -7.91 -18.89
C ARG A 245 22.55 -8.66 -19.16
N LEU A 246 21.89 -9.21 -18.13
CA LEU A 246 20.63 -9.90 -18.31
C LEU A 246 19.55 -8.96 -18.88
N ARG A 247 18.83 -9.46 -19.88
CA ARG A 247 17.69 -8.80 -20.53
C ARG A 247 16.48 -9.70 -20.45
N PHE A 248 15.30 -9.10 -20.42
CA PHE A 248 14.06 -9.86 -20.42
C PHE A 248 13.77 -10.37 -21.84
N THR A 249 13.98 -11.66 -22.11
CA THR A 249 13.72 -12.24 -23.44
C THR A 249 12.29 -12.75 -23.52
N SER A 250 11.40 -11.98 -24.17
CA SER A 250 10.00 -12.40 -24.36
C SER A 250 9.82 -13.60 -25.32
N ARG A 251 10.88 -14.07 -25.99
CA ARG A 251 10.82 -15.07 -27.08
C ARG A 251 10.98 -16.53 -26.64
N GLY A 252 11.36 -16.81 -25.40
CA GLY A 252 11.44 -18.18 -24.88
C GLY A 252 10.11 -18.61 -24.27
N GLY A 253 9.45 -19.61 -24.86
CA GLY A 253 8.16 -20.17 -24.43
C GLY A 253 8.06 -20.73 -23.00
N THR A 254 9.05 -20.50 -22.13
CA THR A 254 8.78 -20.44 -20.69
C THR A 254 7.81 -19.30 -20.46
N LYS A 255 6.52 -19.63 -20.38
CA LYS A 255 5.52 -18.76 -19.78
C LYS A 255 6.08 -18.41 -18.40
N PHE A 256 6.74 -17.27 -18.25
CA PHE A 256 6.96 -16.61 -16.96
C PHE A 256 5.56 -16.22 -16.50
N ALA A 257 4.88 -17.23 -15.99
CA ALA A 257 3.48 -17.18 -15.74
C ALA A 257 3.38 -16.42 -14.41
N ASN A 258 3.23 -15.10 -14.54
CA ASN A 258 3.06 -14.14 -13.46
C ASN A 258 1.69 -14.35 -12.82
N HIS A 259 1.58 -15.49 -12.17
CA HIS A 259 0.50 -15.88 -11.31
C HIS A 259 0.78 -15.28 -9.93
N TRP A 260 -0.27 -15.01 -9.16
CA TRP A 260 -0.11 -14.93 -7.72
C TRP A 260 0.51 -16.22 -7.13
N SER A 261 0.69 -17.28 -7.91
CA SER A 261 1.17 -18.58 -7.45
C SER A 261 2.51 -18.57 -6.71
N ARG A 262 3.28 -17.48 -6.72
CA ARG A 262 4.52 -17.32 -5.93
C ARG A 262 4.55 -16.09 -5.02
N SER A 263 3.38 -15.57 -4.64
CA SER A 263 3.25 -14.31 -3.90
C SER A 263 2.96 -14.45 -2.41
N ASN A 264 2.72 -15.68 -1.93
CA ASN A 264 2.39 -15.99 -0.53
C ASN A 264 1.19 -15.18 0.01
N VAL A 265 0.26 -14.78 -0.86
CA VAL A 265 -0.90 -13.97 -0.50
C VAL A 265 -1.78 -14.74 0.48
N SER A 266 -2.05 -16.01 0.20
CA SER A 266 -2.82 -16.92 1.06
C SER A 266 -2.18 -17.07 2.43
N THR A 267 -0.86 -17.26 2.48
CA THR A 267 -0.09 -17.39 3.72
C THR A 267 -0.20 -16.14 4.60
N VAL A 268 -0.11 -14.96 4.00
CA VAL A 268 -0.27 -13.69 4.73
C VAL A 268 -1.72 -13.46 5.15
N VAL A 269 -2.70 -13.74 4.28
CA VAL A 269 -4.14 -13.64 4.61
C VAL A 269 -4.51 -14.57 5.77
N GLU A 270 -3.92 -15.77 5.80
CA GLU A 270 -4.06 -16.70 6.92
C GLU A 270 -3.40 -16.13 8.19
N LYS A 271 -2.14 -15.67 8.10
CA LYS A 271 -1.37 -15.11 9.23
C LYS A 271 -2.08 -13.93 9.90
N VAL A 272 -2.53 -12.96 9.11
CA VAL A 272 -3.21 -11.75 9.63
C VAL A 272 -4.67 -12.02 9.98
N GLY A 273 -5.26 -13.11 9.48
CA GLY A 273 -6.67 -13.44 9.62
C GLY A 273 -7.55 -12.84 8.51
N VAL A 274 -8.52 -13.62 8.03
CA VAL A 274 -9.36 -13.27 6.87
C VAL A 274 -10.11 -11.96 7.08
N GLU A 275 -10.68 -11.78 8.26
CA GLU A 275 -11.46 -10.60 8.60
C GLU A 275 -10.62 -9.32 8.59
N ASN A 276 -9.40 -9.40 9.13
CA ASN A 276 -8.44 -8.29 9.10
C ASN A 276 -7.99 -8.02 7.66
N ALA A 277 -7.66 -9.06 6.89
CA ALA A 277 -7.25 -8.93 5.50
C ALA A 277 -8.34 -8.29 4.62
N ALA A 278 -9.59 -8.74 4.77
CA ALA A 278 -10.73 -8.17 4.06
C ALA A 278 -10.93 -6.70 4.42
N LEU A 279 -10.80 -6.33 5.70
CA LEU A 279 -10.94 -4.95 6.12
C LEU A 279 -9.83 -4.06 5.55
N ILE A 280 -8.57 -4.47 5.61
CA ILE A 280 -7.45 -3.72 5.02
C ILE A 280 -7.64 -3.54 3.52
N PHE A 281 -8.05 -4.60 2.82
CA PHE A 281 -8.39 -4.53 1.39
C PHE A 281 -9.45 -3.46 1.09
N LEU A 282 -10.51 -3.40 1.89
CA LEU A 282 -11.58 -2.39 1.75
C LEU A 282 -11.09 -0.97 2.12
N CYS A 283 -10.22 -0.83 3.13
CA CYS A 283 -9.59 0.45 3.47
C CYS A 283 -8.75 0.99 2.31
N LEU A 284 -7.97 0.14 1.64
CA LEU A 284 -7.21 0.52 0.45
C LEU A 284 -8.13 0.91 -0.71
N LEU A 285 -9.18 0.14 -1.01
CA LEU A 285 -10.14 0.52 -2.05
C LEU A 285 -10.86 1.86 -1.76
N SER A 286 -10.89 2.26 -0.49
CA SER A 286 -11.42 3.55 -0.04
C SER A 286 -10.38 4.67 0.02
N GLU A 287 -9.16 4.41 -0.42
CA GLU A 287 -8.05 5.38 -0.38
C GLU A 287 -7.85 5.92 1.05
N ARG A 288 -7.79 5.03 2.04
CA ARG A 288 -7.44 5.36 3.44
C ARG A 288 -5.92 5.29 3.68
N ARG A 289 -5.49 5.79 4.84
CA ARG A 289 -4.10 5.70 5.31
C ARG A 289 -3.90 4.40 6.05
N VAL A 290 -3.10 3.49 5.52
CA VAL A 290 -2.90 2.15 6.09
C VAL A 290 -1.47 2.01 6.58
N ILE A 291 -1.30 1.72 7.88
CA ILE A 291 -0.03 1.36 8.50
C ILE A 291 -0.05 -0.14 8.82
N VAL A 292 0.96 -0.85 8.35
CA VAL A 292 1.24 -2.24 8.72
C VAL A 292 2.42 -2.23 9.69
N THR A 293 2.33 -2.98 10.78
CA THR A 293 3.42 -3.09 11.76
C THR A 293 3.72 -4.51 12.17
N GLY A 294 4.94 -4.77 12.65
CA GLY A 294 5.40 -6.12 12.99
C GLY A 294 6.80 -6.10 13.59
N ALA A 295 7.29 -7.26 14.00
CA ALA A 295 8.58 -7.36 14.69
C ALA A 295 9.80 -7.28 13.75
N ASN A 296 9.63 -7.65 12.47
CA ASN A 296 10.70 -7.90 11.51
C ASN A 296 10.38 -7.24 10.16
N VAL A 297 11.43 -6.88 9.42
CA VAL A 297 11.33 -6.13 8.15
C VAL A 297 10.64 -6.96 7.07
N ARG A 298 10.98 -8.25 6.97
CA ARG A 298 10.36 -9.20 6.03
C ARG A 298 8.86 -9.25 6.23
N ASP A 299 8.40 -9.54 7.45
CA ASP A 299 6.98 -9.73 7.73
C ASP A 299 6.15 -8.47 7.39
N VAL A 300 6.66 -7.30 7.77
CA VAL A 300 6.00 -6.02 7.49
C VAL A 300 5.97 -5.72 6.01
N SER A 301 7.13 -5.77 5.33
CA SER A 301 7.23 -5.46 3.91
C SER A 301 6.44 -6.45 3.05
N THR A 302 6.54 -7.75 3.30
CA THR A 302 5.76 -8.79 2.59
C THR A 302 4.26 -8.60 2.81
N THR A 303 3.83 -8.18 4.00
CA THR A 303 2.40 -7.91 4.26
C THR A 303 1.89 -6.69 3.51
N VAL A 304 2.64 -5.58 3.48
CA VAL A 304 2.31 -4.40 2.66
C VAL A 304 2.20 -4.78 1.19
N GLN A 305 3.20 -5.51 0.69
CA GLN A 305 3.26 -6.01 -0.69
C GLN A 305 2.09 -6.93 -1.05
N THR A 306 1.67 -7.77 -0.10
CA THR A 306 0.50 -8.65 -0.25
C THR A 306 -0.78 -7.85 -0.41
N PHE A 307 -1.00 -6.84 0.43
CA PHE A 307 -2.21 -6.03 0.34
C PHE A 307 -2.27 -5.20 -0.95
N VAL A 308 -1.12 -4.71 -1.43
CA VAL A 308 -1.05 -4.06 -2.75
C VAL A 308 -1.36 -5.05 -3.88
N ARG A 309 -0.85 -6.29 -3.81
CA ARG A 309 -1.17 -7.34 -4.81
C ARG A 309 -2.64 -7.73 -4.81
N LEU A 310 -3.27 -7.77 -3.63
CA LEU A 310 -4.69 -8.08 -3.47
C LEU A 310 -5.60 -7.09 -4.22
N LEU A 311 -5.14 -5.86 -4.49
CA LEU A 311 -5.87 -4.87 -5.29
C LEU A 311 -6.01 -5.26 -6.77
N ALA A 312 -5.13 -6.12 -7.31
CA ALA A 312 -5.12 -6.44 -8.73
C ALA A 312 -6.51 -6.90 -9.24
N PRO A 313 -6.95 -6.44 -10.43
CA PRO A 313 -6.17 -5.73 -11.45
C PRO A 313 -6.14 -4.20 -11.25
N LEU A 314 -6.68 -3.66 -10.16
CA LEU A 314 -6.45 -2.27 -9.78
C LEU A 314 -5.03 -2.13 -9.23
N GLU A 315 -4.40 -0.99 -9.49
CA GLU A 315 -3.08 -0.66 -8.97
C GLU A 315 -3.19 0.46 -7.96
N TRP A 316 -2.48 0.36 -6.83
CA TRP A 316 -2.44 1.42 -5.84
C TRP A 316 -1.75 2.66 -6.42
N PRO A 317 -2.43 3.81 -6.59
CA PRO A 317 -1.85 4.97 -7.27
C PRO A 317 -1.16 5.95 -6.32
N HIS A 318 -1.26 5.75 -5.00
CA HIS A 318 -0.76 6.68 -3.99
C HIS A 318 0.59 6.23 -3.40
N THR A 319 1.05 6.91 -2.36
CA THR A 319 2.29 6.60 -1.65
C THR A 319 2.31 5.16 -1.16
N LEU A 320 3.40 4.45 -1.45
CA LEU A 320 3.64 3.06 -1.11
C LEU A 320 5.05 2.91 -0.55
N ILE A 321 5.16 2.64 0.74
CA ILE A 321 6.44 2.50 1.44
C ILE A 321 6.44 1.17 2.20
N PRO A 322 6.88 0.05 1.58
CA PRO A 322 6.77 -1.27 2.19
C PRO A 322 7.40 -1.39 3.57
N ILE A 323 8.48 -0.63 3.80
CA ILE A 323 9.10 -0.46 5.10
C ILE A 323 9.67 0.95 5.20
N VAL A 324 9.28 1.68 6.24
CA VAL A 324 9.78 3.01 6.58
C VAL A 324 11.03 2.82 7.46
N PRO A 325 12.16 3.45 7.12
CA PRO A 325 13.34 3.44 7.98
C PRO A 325 13.08 4.07 9.35
N ASP A 326 13.81 3.63 10.37
CA ASP A 326 13.66 4.09 11.76
C ASP A 326 13.79 5.62 11.93
N SER A 327 14.57 6.27 11.08
CA SER A 327 14.80 7.72 11.08
C SER A 327 13.74 8.52 10.34
N GLN A 328 12.82 7.87 9.62
CA GLN A 328 11.86 8.52 8.70
C GLN A 328 10.39 8.31 9.09
N THR A 329 10.11 8.11 10.38
CA THR A 329 8.74 7.84 10.86
C THR A 329 7.76 8.99 10.65
N GLU A 330 8.26 10.21 10.43
CA GLU A 330 7.49 11.40 10.07
C GLU A 330 6.68 11.21 8.78
N LEU A 331 7.12 10.31 7.88
CA LEU A 331 6.37 9.97 6.66
C LEU A 331 4.97 9.42 6.94
N CYS A 332 4.75 8.84 8.13
CA CYS A 332 3.43 8.33 8.55
C CYS A 332 2.41 9.45 8.77
N PHE A 333 2.84 10.69 8.98
CA PHE A 333 1.95 11.82 9.21
C PHE A 333 1.40 12.43 7.92
N ASN A 334 1.73 11.87 6.76
CA ASN A 334 1.23 12.35 5.48
C ASN A 334 -0.32 12.39 5.47
N PRO A 335 -0.94 13.53 5.10
CA PRO A 335 -2.39 13.67 5.08
C PRO A 335 -3.06 13.01 3.86
N THR A 336 -2.30 12.61 2.83
CA THR A 336 -2.83 11.91 1.65
C THR A 336 -2.89 10.39 1.89
N PRO A 337 -3.68 9.64 1.09
CA PRO A 337 -3.72 8.19 1.20
C PRO A 337 -2.33 7.58 1.01
N TYR A 338 -2.01 6.59 1.83
CA TYR A 338 -0.78 5.82 1.70
C TYR A 338 -1.00 4.40 2.23
N ILE A 339 -0.13 3.50 1.82
CA ILE A 339 0.15 2.29 2.60
C ILE A 339 1.63 2.28 2.95
N CYS A 340 1.95 2.11 4.23
CA CYS A 340 3.32 1.98 4.68
C CYS A 340 3.49 0.90 5.75
N GLY A 341 4.73 0.40 5.86
CA GLY A 341 5.13 -0.54 6.89
C GLY A 341 6.05 0.11 7.90
N ILE A 342 5.84 -0.09 9.20
CA ILE A 342 6.75 0.36 10.26
C ILE A 342 7.07 -0.77 11.23
N LEU A 343 8.28 -0.77 11.79
CA LEU A 343 8.62 -1.74 12.83
C LEU A 343 7.92 -1.39 14.14
N ARG A 344 7.50 -2.44 14.87
CA ARG A 344 6.66 -2.30 16.07
C ARG A 344 7.26 -1.39 17.14
N TYR A 345 8.58 -1.38 17.29
CA TYR A 345 9.26 -0.53 18.27
C TYR A 345 9.18 0.97 17.93
N ASN A 346 8.83 1.33 16.69
CA ASN A 346 8.60 2.71 16.27
C ASN A 346 7.16 3.18 16.49
N LEU A 347 6.24 2.34 16.99
CA LEU A 347 4.86 2.75 17.23
C LEU A 347 4.77 3.94 18.20
N SER A 348 5.69 4.03 19.17
CA SER A 348 5.76 5.15 20.11
C SER A 348 6.01 6.49 19.43
N LYS A 349 6.74 6.50 18.30
CA LYS A 349 7.04 7.70 17.50
C LYS A 349 5.81 8.23 16.73
N ILE A 350 4.77 7.41 16.59
CA ILE A 350 3.54 7.76 15.87
C ILE A 350 2.29 7.71 16.77
N ASN A 351 2.47 7.80 18.09
CA ASN A 351 1.36 7.73 19.06
C ASN A 351 0.23 8.72 18.78
N GLU A 352 0.53 9.89 18.23
CA GLU A 352 -0.47 10.89 17.81
C GLU A 352 -1.46 10.33 16.79
N LEU A 353 -1.01 9.45 15.90
CA LEU A 353 -1.86 8.81 14.88
C LEU A 353 -2.68 7.66 15.45
N ILE A 354 -2.17 6.98 16.49
CA ILE A 354 -2.81 5.81 17.10
C ILE A 354 -3.92 6.26 18.06
N CYS A 355 -3.69 7.34 18.80
CA CYS A 355 -4.58 7.86 19.83
C CYS A 355 -4.95 9.34 19.55
N PRO A 356 -5.76 9.61 18.51
CA PRO A 356 -6.09 10.98 18.08
C PRO A 356 -6.84 11.79 19.15
N GLU A 357 -7.57 11.14 20.07
CA GLU A 357 -8.24 11.79 21.22
C GLU A 357 -7.27 12.55 22.14
N ARG A 358 -6.00 12.15 22.17
CA ARG A 358 -4.95 12.84 22.94
C ARG A 358 -4.32 14.02 22.19
N PHE A 359 -4.59 14.14 20.89
CA PHE A 359 -3.98 15.13 20.00
C PHE A 359 -5.02 15.67 18.99
N PRO A 360 -5.98 16.50 19.45
CA PRO A 360 -7.02 17.03 18.59
C PRO A 360 -6.41 17.93 17.49
N LYS A 361 -6.46 17.44 16.25
CA LYS A 361 -6.17 18.15 14.99
C LYS A 361 -7.39 17.98 14.08
N ASP A 362 -7.49 18.81 13.03
CA ASP A 362 -8.63 18.87 12.08
C ASP A 362 -9.40 17.55 11.89
N GLU A 363 -10.70 17.57 12.22
CA GLU A 363 -11.60 16.40 12.23
C GLU A 363 -11.69 15.65 10.90
N LEU A 364 -11.39 16.33 9.78
CA LEU A 364 -11.52 15.77 8.45
C LEU A 364 -10.51 14.64 8.17
N PHE A 365 -9.39 14.57 8.90
CA PHE A 365 -8.30 13.64 8.65
C PHE A 365 -8.07 12.64 9.80
N ASN A 366 -8.44 12.99 11.04
CA ASN A 366 -8.14 12.17 12.21
C ASN A 366 -8.80 10.77 12.20
N ASN A 367 -9.85 10.56 11.40
CA ASN A 367 -10.66 9.32 11.41
C ASN A 367 -10.35 8.29 10.29
N ASP A 368 -9.27 8.49 9.55
CA ASP A 368 -8.98 7.76 8.31
C ASP A 368 -7.73 6.88 8.33
N ILE A 369 -7.08 6.76 9.48
CA ILE A 369 -5.97 5.85 9.66
C ILE A 369 -6.44 4.45 10.03
N THR A 370 -5.79 3.45 9.48
CA THR A 370 -5.98 2.04 9.79
C THR A 370 -4.62 1.44 10.11
N LEU A 371 -4.46 0.87 11.29
CA LEU A 371 -3.21 0.27 11.74
C LEU A 371 -3.44 -1.20 12.07
N ILE A 372 -2.67 -2.07 11.40
CA ILE A 372 -2.67 -3.52 11.64
C ILE A 372 -1.29 -3.97 12.07
N ASP A 373 -1.23 -4.76 13.13
CA ASP A 373 -0.04 -5.52 13.48
C ASP A 373 -0.15 -6.92 12.88
N VAL A 374 0.90 -7.33 12.16
CA VAL A 374 0.96 -8.63 11.46
C VAL A 374 0.74 -9.81 12.41
N ASP A 375 1.18 -9.71 13.66
CA ASP A 375 1.07 -10.78 14.65
C ASP A 375 -0.09 -10.55 15.65
N ARG A 376 -0.49 -9.29 15.86
CA ARG A 376 -1.49 -8.91 16.88
C ARG A 376 -2.86 -8.53 16.31
N GLY A 377 -3.00 -8.44 14.99
CA GLY A 377 -4.24 -8.06 14.32
C GLY A 377 -4.49 -6.55 14.32
N MET A 378 -5.76 -6.17 14.15
CA MET A 378 -6.14 -4.76 13.98
C MET A 378 -6.01 -3.99 15.29
N ILE A 379 -5.25 -2.89 15.24
CA ILE A 379 -5.02 -1.95 16.34
C ILE A 379 -5.94 -0.73 16.17
N VAL A 380 -5.94 -0.13 14.98
CA VAL A 380 -6.80 1.01 14.64
C VAL A 380 -7.59 0.68 13.37
N PRO A 381 -8.93 0.81 13.35
CA PRO A 381 -9.77 1.15 14.51
C PRO A 381 -9.76 0.01 15.54
N SER A 382 -10.00 0.32 16.82
CA SER A 382 -10.09 -0.67 17.89
C SER A 382 -11.43 -1.41 17.89
N ILE A 383 -11.68 -2.15 16.81
CA ILE A 383 -12.91 -2.93 16.58
C ILE A 383 -12.74 -4.42 16.89
N SER A 384 -11.53 -4.83 17.24
CA SER A 384 -11.22 -6.18 17.72
C SER A 384 -11.81 -6.39 19.11
N ARG A 385 -12.41 -7.56 19.39
CA ARG A 385 -12.83 -7.91 20.76
C ARG A 385 -11.59 -8.13 21.63
N CYS A 386 -11.57 -7.56 22.84
CA CYS A 386 -10.41 -7.49 23.74
C CYS A 386 -9.73 -8.85 24.05
N ALA A 387 -10.40 -9.98 23.85
CA ALA A 387 -9.83 -11.30 24.14
C ALA A 387 -9.32 -12.08 22.91
N ASP A 388 -9.93 -11.91 21.72
CA ASP A 388 -9.83 -12.93 20.66
C ASP A 388 -9.13 -12.52 19.37
N ARG A 389 -8.62 -11.27 19.26
CA ARG A 389 -7.83 -10.75 18.12
C ARG A 389 -8.50 -10.89 16.73
N ARG A 390 -9.73 -11.38 16.69
CA ARG A 390 -10.59 -11.60 15.53
C ARG A 390 -11.64 -10.52 15.51
N ILE A 391 -11.77 -9.85 14.37
CA ILE A 391 -12.89 -8.95 14.13
C ILE A 391 -14.10 -9.81 13.78
N GLY A 392 -15.20 -9.64 14.51
CA GLY A 392 -16.47 -10.29 14.15
C GLY A 392 -17.05 -9.68 12.87
N LEU A 393 -17.75 -10.48 12.05
CA LEU A 393 -18.36 -10.02 10.80
C LEU A 393 -19.23 -8.75 10.99
N LYS A 394 -19.96 -8.64 12.11
CA LYS A 394 -20.76 -7.45 12.44
C LYS A 394 -19.92 -6.16 12.50
N ALA A 395 -18.74 -6.23 13.10
CA ALA A 395 -17.84 -5.08 13.22
C ALA A 395 -17.23 -4.69 11.87
N ILE A 396 -16.86 -5.66 11.03
CA ILE A 396 -16.44 -5.41 9.65
C ILE A 396 -17.55 -4.72 8.87
N LEU A 397 -18.78 -5.24 8.95
CA LEU A 397 -19.94 -4.68 8.25
C LEU A 397 -20.17 -3.23 8.68
N GLN A 398 -20.22 -2.96 9.99
CA GLN A 398 -20.39 -1.61 10.52
C GLN A 398 -19.29 -0.65 10.03
N HIS A 399 -18.01 -1.05 10.10
CA HIS A 399 -16.91 -0.20 9.66
C HIS A 399 -16.91 0.00 8.14
N SER A 400 -17.10 -1.06 7.37
CA SER A 400 -17.17 -1.02 5.90
C SER A 400 -18.34 -0.18 5.37
N SER A 401 -19.46 -0.14 6.09
CA SER A 401 -20.60 0.73 5.75
C SER A 401 -20.28 2.20 5.92
N SER A 402 -19.47 2.57 6.92
CA SER A 402 -18.96 3.94 7.05
C SER A 402 -18.05 4.36 5.87
N MET A 403 -17.42 3.38 5.22
CA MET A 403 -16.63 3.58 3.99
C MET A 403 -17.49 3.56 2.71
N GLY A 404 -18.78 3.27 2.81
CA GLY A 404 -19.71 3.24 1.68
C GLY A 404 -19.76 1.90 0.92
N PHE A 405 -19.23 0.81 1.48
CA PHE A 405 -19.31 -0.51 0.84
C PHE A 405 -20.68 -1.18 1.02
N PRO A 406 -21.20 -1.90 0.00
CA PRO A 406 -22.39 -2.73 0.16
C PRO A 406 -22.14 -3.89 1.11
N HIS A 407 -23.05 -4.15 2.06
CA HIS A 407 -22.94 -5.28 2.99
C HIS A 407 -22.83 -6.61 2.24
N SER A 408 -23.60 -6.77 1.16
CA SER A 408 -23.57 -7.97 0.30
C SER A 408 -22.17 -8.21 -0.30
N ALA A 409 -21.50 -7.15 -0.74
CA ALA A 409 -20.14 -7.23 -1.28
C ALA A 409 -19.11 -7.58 -0.20
N VAL A 410 -19.26 -7.03 1.00
CA VAL A 410 -18.38 -7.30 2.14
C VAL A 410 -18.48 -8.75 2.59
N CYS A 411 -19.70 -9.27 2.73
CA CYS A 411 -19.94 -10.69 3.02
C CYS A 411 -19.35 -11.59 1.92
N GLU A 412 -19.49 -11.21 0.65
CA GLU A 412 -18.95 -11.98 -0.48
C GLU A 412 -17.41 -12.05 -0.42
N ILE A 413 -16.71 -10.94 -0.19
CA ILE A 413 -15.24 -10.95 -0.16
C ILE A 413 -14.70 -11.73 1.05
N VAL A 414 -15.30 -11.56 2.23
CA VAL A 414 -14.93 -12.35 3.42
C VAL A 414 -15.12 -13.84 3.16
N SER A 415 -16.27 -14.24 2.62
CA SER A 415 -16.56 -15.64 2.30
C SER A 415 -15.63 -16.19 1.21
N ALA A 416 -15.30 -15.37 0.21
CA ALA A 416 -14.36 -15.72 -0.84
C ALA A 416 -12.98 -16.05 -0.28
N LEU A 417 -12.41 -15.17 0.56
CA LEU A 417 -11.11 -15.38 1.19
C LEU A 417 -11.12 -16.60 2.11
N LYS A 418 -12.16 -16.77 2.95
CA LYS A 418 -12.33 -17.96 3.81
C LYS A 418 -12.33 -19.25 3.00
N SER A 419 -13.01 -19.26 1.85
CA SER A 419 -13.08 -20.45 0.99
C SER A 419 -11.75 -20.85 0.34
N CYS A 420 -10.74 -19.97 0.37
CA CYS A 420 -9.42 -20.21 -0.19
C CYS A 420 -8.45 -20.83 0.80
N LEU A 421 -8.60 -20.56 2.10
CA LEU A 421 -7.67 -21.04 3.14
C LEU A 421 -7.54 -22.58 3.26
N PRO A 422 -8.58 -23.40 3.06
CA PRO A 422 -8.44 -24.86 3.13
C PRO A 422 -7.56 -25.47 2.02
N VAL A 423 -7.13 -24.68 1.02
CA VAL A 423 -6.31 -25.17 -0.08
C VAL A 423 -4.87 -25.31 0.40
N ARG A 424 -4.39 -26.57 0.53
CA ARG A 424 -3.05 -26.88 1.06
C ARG A 424 -1.88 -26.38 0.22
N ASP A 425 -2.10 -26.24 -1.09
CA ASP A 425 -1.08 -25.78 -2.03
C ASP A 425 -1.11 -24.25 -2.11
N PRO A 426 -0.10 -23.52 -1.59
CA PRO A 426 -0.09 -22.06 -1.54
C PRO A 426 -0.24 -21.43 -2.91
N GLU A 427 0.37 -22.05 -3.94
CA GLU A 427 0.32 -21.58 -5.32
C GLU A 427 -1.12 -21.58 -5.86
N LYS A 428 -1.84 -22.68 -5.59
CA LYS A 428 -3.26 -22.82 -5.97
C LYS A 428 -4.17 -21.96 -5.12
N ALA A 429 -3.87 -21.81 -3.83
CA ALA A 429 -4.61 -20.95 -2.92
C ALA A 429 -4.55 -19.49 -3.41
N ASP A 430 -3.36 -18.99 -3.71
CA ASP A 430 -3.11 -17.66 -4.25
C ASP A 430 -3.87 -17.43 -5.57
N HIS A 431 -3.79 -18.38 -6.52
CA HIS A 431 -4.55 -18.31 -7.77
C HIS A 431 -6.07 -18.28 -7.53
N LYS A 432 -6.57 -19.02 -6.54
CA LYS A 432 -7.98 -19.05 -6.17
C LYS A 432 -8.42 -17.72 -5.57
N ILE A 433 -7.60 -17.10 -4.71
CA ILE A 433 -7.86 -15.76 -4.17
C ILE A 433 -7.93 -14.75 -5.31
N GLU A 434 -6.92 -14.73 -6.19
CA GLU A 434 -6.86 -13.84 -7.37
C GLU A 434 -8.17 -13.90 -8.17
N LYS A 435 -8.57 -15.11 -8.55
CA LYS A 435 -9.79 -15.35 -9.32
C LYS A 435 -11.05 -14.88 -8.58
N LYS A 436 -11.14 -15.12 -7.28
CA LYS A 436 -12.32 -14.73 -6.48
C LYS A 436 -12.42 -13.21 -6.31
N VAL A 437 -11.29 -12.53 -6.08
CA VAL A 437 -11.21 -11.07 -6.03
C VAL A 437 -11.60 -10.46 -7.39
N MET A 438 -11.12 -11.02 -8.50
CA MET A 438 -11.52 -10.58 -9.84
C MET A 438 -13.02 -10.78 -10.11
N ILE A 439 -13.61 -11.89 -9.66
CA ILE A 439 -15.07 -12.10 -9.77
C ILE A 439 -15.82 -11.04 -8.96
N TRP A 440 -15.34 -10.72 -7.76
CA TRP A 440 -15.91 -9.69 -6.90
C TRP A 440 -15.92 -8.32 -7.60
N TYR A 441 -14.78 -7.91 -8.18
CA TYR A 441 -14.71 -6.68 -8.98
C TYR A 441 -15.61 -6.70 -10.21
N ALA A 442 -15.62 -7.83 -10.94
CA ALA A 442 -16.45 -7.97 -12.13
C ALA A 442 -17.93 -7.78 -11.82
N LYS A 443 -18.40 -8.28 -10.67
CA LYS A 443 -19.76 -8.03 -10.20
C LYS A 443 -20.00 -6.57 -9.84
N LEU A 444 -19.07 -5.91 -9.14
CA LEU A 444 -19.28 -4.54 -8.69
C LEU A 444 -19.27 -3.50 -9.81
N PHE A 445 -18.30 -3.58 -10.73
CA PHE A 445 -18.10 -2.54 -11.74
C PHE A 445 -17.80 -3.07 -13.14
N GLY A 446 -17.94 -4.38 -13.39
CA GLY A 446 -17.51 -5.01 -14.65
C GLY A 446 -18.17 -4.48 -15.93
N HIS A 447 -19.31 -3.80 -15.81
CA HIS A 447 -20.01 -3.14 -16.92
C HIS A 447 -19.30 -1.87 -17.41
N TYR A 448 -18.21 -1.43 -16.77
CA TYR A 448 -17.39 -0.29 -17.19
C TYR A 448 -17.01 -0.35 -18.68
N ARG A 449 -16.75 -1.54 -19.24
CA ARG A 449 -16.41 -1.70 -20.66
C ARG A 449 -17.49 -1.18 -21.63
N LYS A 450 -18.75 -1.13 -21.22
CA LYS A 450 -19.84 -0.58 -22.05
C LYS A 450 -19.84 0.94 -22.13
N PHE A 451 -19.19 1.60 -21.17
CA PHE A 451 -19.14 3.05 -21.07
C PHE A 451 -17.79 3.62 -21.55
N GLY A 452 -16.74 2.81 -21.69
CA GLY A 452 -15.45 3.25 -22.20
C GLY A 452 -14.74 4.28 -21.31
N GLN A 453 -13.88 5.11 -21.91
CA GLN A 453 -13.32 6.30 -21.23
C GLN A 453 -14.41 7.27 -20.76
N ASN A 454 -15.53 7.29 -21.49
CA ASN A 454 -16.59 8.26 -21.27
C ASN A 454 -17.23 8.14 -19.88
N ILE A 455 -17.01 7.05 -19.13
CA ILE A 455 -17.41 6.90 -17.70
C ILE A 455 -16.98 8.12 -16.88
N LEU A 456 -15.79 8.65 -17.16
CA LEU A 456 -15.19 9.69 -16.34
C LEU A 456 -15.86 11.06 -16.53
N SER A 457 -16.73 11.21 -17.54
CA SER A 457 -17.54 12.42 -17.73
C SER A 457 -18.63 12.56 -16.66
N ALA A 458 -18.98 13.81 -16.30
CA ALA A 458 -19.98 14.08 -15.27
C ALA A 458 -21.35 13.41 -15.55
N ARG A 459 -21.76 13.36 -16.83
CA ARG A 459 -23.01 12.71 -17.25
C ARG A 459 -22.96 11.20 -17.06
N ASN A 460 -21.89 10.55 -17.50
CA ASN A 460 -21.81 9.10 -17.54
C ASN A 460 -21.47 8.47 -16.20
N ARG A 461 -20.84 9.17 -15.25
CA ARG A 461 -20.67 8.68 -13.87
C ARG A 461 -22.00 8.28 -13.25
N LYS A 462 -23.02 9.13 -13.44
CA LYS A 462 -24.38 8.86 -12.94
C LYS A 462 -25.00 7.67 -13.65
N LEU A 463 -24.92 7.61 -14.97
CA LEU A 463 -25.47 6.50 -15.77
C LEU A 463 -24.81 5.16 -15.42
N PHE A 464 -23.48 5.14 -15.34
CA PHE A 464 -22.69 3.98 -14.94
C PHE A 464 -23.11 3.43 -13.58
N ALA A 465 -23.29 4.31 -12.58
CA ALA A 465 -23.79 3.89 -11.27
C ALA A 465 -25.23 3.39 -11.34
N HIS A 466 -26.12 4.07 -12.09
CA HIS A 466 -27.53 3.68 -12.22
C HIS A 466 -27.74 2.35 -12.95
N ALA A 467 -26.83 1.98 -13.85
CA ALA A 467 -26.85 0.75 -14.62
C ALA A 467 -26.64 -0.51 -13.76
N HIS A 468 -26.14 -0.39 -12.53
CA HIS A 468 -25.96 -1.55 -11.67
C HIS A 468 -27.31 -2.04 -11.08
N PRO A 469 -27.60 -3.36 -11.12
CA PRO A 469 -28.89 -3.90 -10.72
C PRO A 469 -29.13 -3.82 -9.19
N CYS A 470 -28.11 -4.08 -8.37
CA CYS A 470 -28.19 -3.95 -6.91
C CYS A 470 -28.19 -2.48 -6.44
N ALA A 471 -29.18 -2.10 -5.62
CA ALA A 471 -29.34 -0.74 -5.10
C ALA A 471 -28.19 -0.26 -4.22
N GLU A 472 -27.72 -1.08 -3.28
CA GLU A 472 -26.55 -0.76 -2.43
C GLU A 472 -25.31 -0.48 -3.27
N THR A 473 -25.05 -1.32 -4.27
CA THR A 473 -23.90 -1.14 -5.17
C THR A 473 -24.02 0.13 -6.01
N ARG A 474 -25.22 0.56 -6.42
CA ARG A 474 -25.37 1.86 -7.10
C ARG A 474 -24.87 3.02 -6.24
N HIS A 475 -25.17 2.96 -4.94
CA HIS A 475 -24.74 3.99 -3.99
C HIS A 475 -23.22 3.99 -3.86
N PHE A 476 -22.63 2.81 -3.66
CA PHE A 476 -21.18 2.64 -3.67
C PHE A 476 -20.53 3.21 -4.94
N LEU A 477 -21.04 2.87 -6.14
CA LEU A 477 -20.45 3.31 -7.41
C LEU A 477 -20.51 4.83 -7.64
N LYS A 478 -21.50 5.54 -7.07
CA LYS A 478 -21.56 7.01 -7.13
C LYS A 478 -20.33 7.67 -6.51
N TRP A 479 -19.77 7.05 -5.48
CA TRP A 479 -18.55 7.49 -4.82
C TRP A 479 -17.30 6.80 -5.39
N PHE A 480 -17.32 5.49 -5.59
CA PHE A 480 -16.13 4.73 -6.00
C PHE A 480 -15.57 5.17 -7.37
N VAL A 481 -16.43 5.63 -8.29
CA VAL A 481 -15.99 6.22 -9.58
C VAL A 481 -15.20 7.53 -9.41
N GLU A 482 -15.33 8.19 -8.26
CA GLU A 482 -14.58 9.40 -7.91
C GLU A 482 -13.17 9.07 -7.38
N ASN A 483 -12.93 7.85 -6.90
CA ASN A 483 -11.64 7.43 -6.34
C ASN A 483 -10.55 7.38 -7.42
N GLY A 484 -9.33 7.79 -7.05
CA GLY A 484 -8.15 7.77 -7.91
C GLY A 484 -7.82 6.36 -8.42
N ILE A 485 -7.97 5.33 -7.59
CA ILE A 485 -7.68 3.94 -7.95
C ILE A 485 -8.52 3.42 -9.13
N LEU A 486 -9.84 3.68 -9.13
CA LEU A 486 -10.71 3.27 -10.24
C LEU A 486 -10.50 4.15 -11.48
N GLN A 487 -10.26 5.45 -11.31
CA GLN A 487 -10.00 6.35 -12.44
C GLN A 487 -8.69 6.01 -13.14
N SER A 488 -7.61 5.74 -12.39
CA SER A 488 -6.33 5.28 -12.93
C SER A 488 -6.51 3.97 -13.71
N PHE A 489 -7.25 3.01 -13.15
CA PHE A 489 -7.59 1.79 -13.87
C PHE A 489 -8.35 2.08 -15.16
N ILE A 490 -9.48 2.80 -15.14
CA ILE A 490 -10.24 3.12 -16.36
C ILE A 490 -9.36 3.82 -17.40
N PHE A 491 -8.53 4.79 -16.99
CA PHE A 491 -7.62 5.48 -17.89
C PHE A 491 -6.63 4.51 -18.55
N SER A 492 -6.00 3.63 -17.77
CA SER A 492 -5.08 2.61 -18.29
C SER A 492 -5.72 1.65 -19.30
N GLN A 493 -7.05 1.42 -19.21
CA GLN A 493 -7.75 0.44 -20.02
C GLN A 493 -8.04 0.89 -21.45
N PHE A 494 -8.11 2.19 -21.70
CA PHE A 494 -8.64 2.72 -22.95
C PHE A 494 -7.72 3.71 -23.63
N ARG A 495 -6.45 3.83 -23.23
CA ARG A 495 -5.48 4.67 -23.96
C ARG A 495 -5.51 4.30 -25.46
N ASP A 496 -5.92 5.28 -26.28
CA ASP A 496 -5.90 5.19 -27.75
C ASP A 496 -4.44 5.36 -28.21
N ASP A 497 -3.67 4.29 -28.12
CA ASP A 497 -2.42 4.19 -28.86
C ASP A 497 -2.73 3.29 -30.06
N GLY A 498 -2.79 3.86 -31.26
CA GLY A 498 -3.21 3.25 -32.53
C GLY A 498 -2.33 2.09 -33.04
N ILE A 499 -1.79 1.26 -32.15
CA ILE A 499 -1.03 0.05 -32.42
C ILE A 499 -1.54 -1.04 -31.47
N THR A 500 -2.26 -1.99 -32.03
CA THR A 500 -2.47 -3.31 -31.45
C THR A 500 -1.12 -3.90 -31.03
N ASN A 501 -1.01 -4.33 -29.77
CA ASN A 501 0.18 -4.95 -29.15
C ASN A 501 1.39 -4.03 -29.05
N THR A 502 1.66 -3.50 -27.85
CA THR A 502 2.88 -3.78 -27.06
C THR A 502 3.02 -2.76 -25.93
N ASN A 503 2.45 -3.09 -24.76
CA ASN A 503 3.14 -2.81 -23.51
C ASN A 503 3.42 -4.17 -22.83
N PRO A 504 4.54 -4.84 -23.17
CA PRO A 504 4.86 -6.17 -22.64
C PRO A 504 5.27 -6.14 -21.16
N PHE A 505 5.45 -4.96 -20.58
CA PHE A 505 6.33 -4.77 -19.42
C PHE A 505 5.65 -4.52 -18.08
N ILE A 506 4.35 -4.75 -17.96
CA ILE A 506 3.65 -4.64 -16.68
C ILE A 506 2.85 -5.92 -16.45
N ASN A 507 2.94 -6.47 -15.24
CA ASN A 507 2.11 -7.56 -14.69
C ASN A 507 0.62 -7.46 -15.05
N SER A 508 0.16 -6.25 -15.40
CA SER A 508 -1.17 -5.90 -15.84
C SER A 508 -1.66 -6.70 -17.05
N CYS A 509 -0.86 -7.06 -18.06
CA CYS A 509 -1.40 -7.63 -19.31
C CYS A 509 -2.06 -9.02 -19.11
N ALA A 510 -1.40 -9.94 -18.39
CA ALA A 510 -1.93 -11.28 -18.12
C ALA A 510 -3.07 -11.29 -17.08
N LEU A 511 -2.95 -10.47 -16.02
CA LEU A 511 -4.01 -10.28 -15.03
C LEU A 511 -5.25 -9.65 -15.66
N LEU A 512 -5.05 -8.67 -16.53
CA LEU A 512 -6.11 -7.96 -17.21
C LEU A 512 -6.81 -8.83 -18.24
N HIS A 513 -6.07 -9.63 -19.02
CA HIS A 513 -6.66 -10.62 -19.90
C HIS A 513 -7.56 -11.61 -19.14
N ARG A 514 -7.08 -12.12 -17.99
CA ARG A 514 -7.88 -12.98 -17.10
C ARG A 514 -9.12 -12.25 -16.58
N PHE A 515 -8.98 -11.01 -16.14
CA PHE A 515 -10.11 -10.19 -15.68
C PHE A 515 -11.14 -10.00 -16.80
N HIS A 516 -10.72 -9.65 -18.01
CA HIS A 516 -11.62 -9.50 -19.17
C HIS A 516 -12.36 -10.79 -19.51
N LYS A 517 -11.73 -11.97 -19.35
CA LYS A 517 -12.41 -13.26 -19.49
C LYS A 517 -13.48 -13.45 -18.42
N ILE A 518 -13.22 -13.02 -17.19
CA ILE A 518 -14.18 -13.06 -16.07
C ILE A 518 -15.37 -12.11 -16.34
N LEU A 519 -15.12 -10.91 -16.88
CA LEU A 519 -16.16 -9.93 -17.19
C LEU A 519 -17.28 -10.51 -18.07
N LYS A 520 -16.94 -11.36 -19.05
CA LYS A 520 -17.93 -11.98 -19.96
C LYS A 520 -19.04 -12.73 -19.22
N LYS A 521 -18.74 -13.31 -18.05
CA LYS A 521 -19.69 -14.10 -17.25
C LYS A 521 -20.30 -13.30 -16.09
N TYR A 522 -19.51 -12.44 -15.45
CA TYR A 522 -19.86 -11.85 -14.16
C TYR A 522 -20.18 -10.36 -14.21
N ALA A 523 -19.96 -9.66 -15.33
CA ALA A 523 -20.31 -8.24 -15.42
C ALA A 523 -21.83 -8.01 -15.33
N PRO A 524 -22.29 -6.91 -14.69
CA PRO A 524 -23.69 -6.51 -14.72
C PRO A 524 -24.24 -6.38 -16.15
N PRO A 525 -25.47 -6.83 -16.41
CA PRO A 525 -26.09 -6.76 -17.73
C PRO A 525 -26.54 -5.33 -18.03
N VAL A 526 -25.92 -4.71 -19.04
CA VAL A 526 -26.23 -3.36 -19.51
C VAL A 526 -26.48 -3.40 -21.02
N ASP A 527 -27.45 -2.61 -21.49
CA ASP A 527 -27.75 -2.47 -22.92
C ASP A 527 -26.75 -1.54 -23.64
N GLY A 528 -26.96 -1.30 -24.93
CA GLY A 528 -26.09 -0.43 -25.73
C GLY A 528 -26.12 1.05 -25.31
N ASN A 529 -27.17 1.47 -24.60
CA ASN A 529 -27.40 2.84 -24.16
C ASN A 529 -26.95 3.08 -22.71
N GLY A 530 -26.35 2.07 -22.06
CA GLY A 530 -25.93 2.17 -20.67
C GLY A 530 -27.07 1.94 -19.66
N ASN A 531 -28.24 1.47 -20.09
CA ASN A 531 -29.36 1.17 -19.20
C ASN A 531 -29.37 -0.29 -18.75
N ARG A 532 -30.10 -0.55 -17.67
CA ARG A 532 -30.25 -1.91 -17.13
C ARG A 532 -30.93 -2.82 -18.13
N ARG A 533 -30.33 -3.97 -18.38
CA ARG A 533 -30.91 -4.99 -19.24
C ARG A 533 -31.44 -6.17 -18.40
N ARG A 534 -32.68 -6.58 -18.64
CA ARG A 534 -33.21 -7.85 -18.09
C ARG A 534 -32.38 -9.02 -18.63
N THR A 535 -32.00 -9.95 -17.77
CA THR A 535 -31.13 -11.07 -18.16
C THR A 535 -31.66 -12.41 -17.67
N LYS A 536 -31.39 -13.46 -18.45
CA LYS A 536 -31.63 -14.86 -18.05
C LYS A 536 -30.53 -15.40 -17.14
N SER A 537 -29.42 -14.67 -16.97
CA SER A 537 -28.30 -15.09 -16.10
C SER A 537 -28.77 -15.33 -14.68
N VAL A 538 -28.54 -16.55 -14.17
CA VAL A 538 -28.90 -16.95 -12.80
C VAL A 538 -28.25 -16.04 -11.75
N ILE A 539 -27.04 -15.55 -12.02
CA ILE A 539 -26.27 -14.65 -11.14
C ILE A 539 -27.03 -13.34 -10.89
N TRP A 540 -27.66 -12.80 -11.94
CA TRP A 540 -28.27 -11.47 -11.91
C TRP A 540 -29.79 -11.51 -11.81
N ARG A 541 -30.40 -12.69 -11.98
CA ARG A 541 -31.86 -12.89 -11.94
C ARG A 541 -32.48 -12.44 -10.61
N VAL A 542 -31.72 -12.55 -9.52
CA VAL A 542 -32.13 -12.14 -8.16
C VAL A 542 -32.43 -10.65 -8.07
N PHE A 543 -31.82 -9.82 -8.94
CA PHE A 543 -31.98 -8.36 -8.93
C PHE A 543 -32.85 -7.83 -10.08
N THR A 544 -33.41 -8.72 -10.91
CA THR A 544 -34.24 -8.34 -12.07
C THR A 544 -35.72 -8.69 -11.91
N ARG A 545 -36.13 -9.10 -10.70
CA ARG A 545 -37.54 -9.30 -10.34
C ARG A 545 -38.18 -7.99 -9.92
#